data_AF-A0AA36IZ88-F1
#
_entry.id   AF-A0AA36IZ88-F1
#
_cell.length_a   1.000
_cell.length_b   1.000
_cell.length_c   1.000
_cell.angle_alpha   90.00
_cell.angle_beta   90.00
_cell.angle_gamma   90.00
#
_symmetry.space_group_name_H-M   'P 1'
#
loop_
_entity.id
_entity.type
_entity.pdbx_description
1 polymer ?
#
loop_
_entity_poly.entity_id
_entity_poly.type
_entity_poly.pdbx_seq_one_letter_code
_entity_poly.pdbx_strand_id
1 'polypeptide(L)'
;MGEVTTCHVVVKGTFIELSDGSSMMSRFKKFRKSKTDDSALPDGDEVREVELQLPALPQVQPEKAEPQASPVKRATQKRARTTVMLRNIPNNYTRQMFLELLDDQGFWGSYDFVYLPCDFQRDSNLGYAFVNLQVDSVDRFWDIFDGFSRWSLPSAKVCEVTWSGPHQGLNAHVERYRNSPVMHRSVPQKYKPMVFAQGDPVPFPPPTRRLKAPTTR
;
A
#
# COMPACT_ATOMS: atom_id res chain seq x y z
N MET A 1 21.29 22.81 -35.13
CA MET A 1 21.73 23.79 -34.11
C MET A 1 20.94 23.46 -32.85
N GLY A 2 21.55 22.73 -31.91
CA GLY A 2 20.88 22.35 -30.66
C GLY A 2 21.04 23.46 -29.63
N GLU A 3 19.93 23.97 -29.09
CA GLU A 3 19.93 24.93 -27.99
C GLU A 3 20.61 24.33 -26.76
N VAL A 4 21.66 25.00 -26.28
CA VAL A 4 22.28 24.75 -24.98
C VAL A 4 21.45 25.53 -23.95
N THR A 5 20.72 24.82 -23.08
CA THR A 5 20.01 25.45 -21.96
C THR A 5 21.01 25.70 -20.84
N THR A 6 21.39 26.95 -20.64
CA THR A 6 22.27 27.38 -19.54
C THR A 6 21.44 27.54 -18.26
N CYS A 7 21.67 26.69 -17.27
CA CYS A 7 21.01 26.79 -15.96
C CYS A 7 21.82 27.71 -15.03
N HIS A 8 21.19 28.77 -14.51
CA HIS A 8 21.78 29.62 -13.48
C HIS A 8 21.53 29.00 -12.10
N VAL A 9 22.62 28.62 -11.42
CA VAL A 9 22.59 28.06 -10.06
C VAL A 9 23.04 29.14 -9.09
N VAL A 10 22.22 29.47 -8.10
CA VAL A 10 22.58 30.41 -7.01
C VAL A 10 22.68 29.64 -5.70
N VAL A 11 23.86 29.69 -5.08
CA VAL A 11 24.12 29.04 -3.79
C VAL A 11 24.01 30.08 -2.68
N LYS A 12 23.09 29.87 -1.74
CA LYS A 12 22.99 30.65 -0.49
C LYS A 12 23.04 29.69 0.71
N GLY A 13 24.24 29.44 1.22
CA GLY A 13 24.45 28.50 2.33
C GLY A 13 24.32 27.04 1.89
N THR A 14 23.71 26.18 2.74
CA THR A 14 23.54 24.73 2.53
C THR A 14 22.38 24.34 1.61
N PHE A 15 21.71 25.29 0.97
CA PHE A 15 20.60 25.04 0.04
C PHE A 15 20.92 25.51 -1.38
N ILE A 16 20.55 24.70 -2.37
CA ILE A 16 20.57 25.04 -3.79
C ILE A 16 19.11 25.27 -4.22
N GLU A 17 18.78 26.50 -4.62
CA GLU A 17 17.50 26.79 -5.28
C GLU A 17 17.72 26.88 -6.80
N LEU A 18 16.90 26.15 -7.56
CA LEU A 18 16.81 26.25 -9.01
C LEU A 18 15.61 27.14 -9.35
N SER A 19 15.88 28.32 -9.89
CA SER A 19 14.85 29.28 -10.30
C SER A 19 14.47 29.11 -11.77
N ASP A 20 13.69 28.08 -12.08
CA ASP A 20 12.87 28.04 -13.30
C ASP A 20 11.57 27.30 -13.01
N GLY A 21 10.53 28.03 -12.59
CA GLY A 21 9.23 27.55 -12.10
C GLY A 21 8.47 26.56 -12.99
N SER A 22 9.01 25.37 -13.16
CA SER A 22 8.44 24.28 -13.95
C SER A 22 8.63 22.97 -13.17
N SER A 23 7.50 22.37 -12.81
CA SER A 23 7.45 21.17 -11.97
C SER A 23 8.24 20.01 -12.57
N MET A 24 9.04 19.37 -11.71
CA MET A 24 9.82 18.14 -11.94
C MET A 24 8.99 17.01 -12.59
N MET A 25 7.67 17.04 -12.45
CA MET A 25 6.71 16.09 -13.03
C MET A 25 6.66 16.08 -14.58
N SER A 26 7.13 17.13 -15.27
CA SER A 26 7.06 17.18 -16.74
C SER A 26 8.23 16.47 -17.45
N ARG A 27 9.37 16.26 -16.76
CA ARG A 27 10.58 15.69 -17.39
C ARG A 27 10.64 14.16 -17.33
N PHE A 28 9.99 13.51 -16.37
CA PHE A 28 10.04 12.05 -16.21
C PHE A 28 9.19 11.24 -17.22
N LYS A 29 8.23 11.86 -17.91
CA LYS A 29 7.38 11.16 -18.90
C LYS A 29 8.11 10.81 -20.20
N LYS A 30 9.23 11.47 -20.52
CA LYS A 30 9.97 11.25 -21.78
C LYS A 30 11.02 10.12 -21.73
N PHE A 31 11.35 9.57 -20.57
CA PHE A 31 12.44 8.60 -20.44
C PHE A 31 12.01 7.12 -20.47
N ARG A 32 10.70 6.83 -20.45
CA ARG A 32 10.17 5.45 -20.33
C ARG A 32 9.75 4.78 -21.65
N LYS A 33 10.11 5.31 -22.82
CA LYS A 33 9.70 4.73 -24.12
C LYS A 33 10.77 3.92 -24.86
N SER A 34 11.87 3.54 -24.21
CA SER A 34 12.89 2.72 -24.89
C SER A 34 13.62 1.80 -23.93
N LYS A 35 13.14 0.57 -23.80
CA LYS A 35 13.93 -0.69 -23.72
C LYS A 35 13.12 -1.79 -23.04
N THR A 36 12.59 -2.69 -23.87
CA THR A 36 12.64 -4.14 -23.64
C THR A 36 12.18 -4.80 -24.95
N ASP A 37 13.15 -5.34 -25.67
CA ASP A 37 12.96 -6.34 -26.72
C ASP A 37 13.72 -7.56 -26.21
N ASP A 38 13.03 -8.68 -25.98
CA ASP A 38 13.64 -9.93 -25.54
C ASP A 38 12.91 -11.10 -26.19
N SER A 39 13.69 -12.02 -26.74
CA SER A 39 13.29 -13.09 -27.65
C SER A 39 13.75 -14.44 -27.10
N ALA A 40 12.85 -15.42 -26.92
CA ALA A 40 13.19 -16.85 -26.93
C ALA A 40 11.97 -17.79 -26.89
N LEU A 41 11.92 -18.71 -27.86
CA LEU A 41 11.30 -20.07 -27.90
C LEU A 41 12.27 -20.91 -28.79
N PRO A 42 12.39 -22.26 -28.72
CA PRO A 42 11.26 -23.21 -28.82
C PRO A 42 11.39 -24.64 -28.18
N ASP A 43 10.26 -25.36 -28.29
CA ASP A 43 9.96 -26.80 -28.57
C ASP A 43 10.72 -28.00 -27.99
N GLY A 44 9.95 -29.05 -27.63
CA GLY A 44 10.42 -30.46 -27.64
C GLY A 44 9.64 -31.46 -26.76
N ASP A 45 8.98 -32.42 -27.43
CA ASP A 45 8.14 -33.55 -26.96
C ASP A 45 8.78 -34.60 -26.00
N GLU A 46 7.96 -35.34 -25.22
CA GLU A 46 7.69 -36.79 -25.43
C GLU A 46 6.91 -37.44 -24.25
N VAL A 47 5.91 -38.24 -24.62
CA VAL A 47 4.99 -39.04 -23.80
C VAL A 47 5.52 -40.48 -23.59
N ARG A 48 5.29 -41.10 -22.42
CA ARG A 48 5.20 -42.56 -22.28
C ARG A 48 4.20 -43.03 -21.21
N GLU A 49 3.27 -43.87 -21.66
CA GLU A 49 2.32 -44.70 -20.90
C GLU A 49 2.98 -45.97 -20.35
N VAL A 50 2.52 -46.44 -19.18
CA VAL A 50 2.55 -47.87 -18.81
C VAL A 50 1.32 -48.22 -17.96
N GLU A 51 0.51 -49.15 -18.44
CA GLU A 51 -0.65 -49.78 -17.79
C GLU A 51 -0.26 -51.18 -17.29
N LEU A 52 -0.90 -51.72 -16.23
CA LEU A 52 -1.44 -53.11 -16.18
C LEU A 52 -2.08 -53.51 -14.82
N GLN A 53 -3.37 -53.82 -14.93
CA GLN A 53 -4.26 -54.82 -14.31
C GLN A 53 -4.46 -55.05 -12.79
N LEU A 54 -5.75 -54.97 -12.43
CA LEU A 54 -6.48 -55.32 -11.19
C LEU A 54 -6.81 -56.81 -11.02
N PRO A 55 -7.22 -57.23 -9.82
CA PRO A 55 -8.30 -58.21 -9.64
C PRO A 55 -9.55 -57.63 -8.93
N ALA A 56 -10.70 -58.28 -9.17
CA ALA A 56 -12.06 -57.79 -8.89
C ALA A 56 -12.66 -58.20 -7.53
N LEU A 57 -13.53 -57.29 -7.07
CA LEU A 57 -14.56 -57.20 -6.02
C LEU A 57 -15.18 -58.47 -5.38
N PRO A 58 -15.73 -58.30 -4.15
CA PRO A 58 -17.05 -58.81 -3.83
C PRO A 58 -18.09 -57.70 -3.61
N GLN A 59 -19.25 -57.90 -4.23
CA GLN A 59 -20.45 -57.05 -4.22
C GLN A 59 -21.29 -57.28 -2.95
N VAL A 60 -21.77 -56.20 -2.31
CA VAL A 60 -22.99 -56.23 -1.47
C VAL A 60 -23.72 -54.88 -1.58
N GLN A 61 -24.98 -54.92 -2.04
CA GLN A 61 -26.03 -53.89 -1.92
C GLN A 61 -27.11 -54.45 -0.94
N PRO A 62 -28.05 -53.67 -0.33
CA PRO A 62 -28.65 -52.45 -0.88
C PRO A 62 -29.01 -51.28 0.10
N GLU A 63 -29.17 -50.11 -0.52
CA GLU A 63 -30.22 -49.08 -0.36
C GLU A 63 -30.67 -48.56 1.04
N LYS A 64 -30.37 -47.27 1.30
CA LYS A 64 -31.38 -46.30 1.77
C LYS A 64 -30.95 -44.83 1.54
N ALA A 65 -31.96 -44.03 1.18
CA ALA A 65 -31.95 -42.66 0.65
C ALA A 65 -31.20 -41.55 1.42
N GLU A 66 -30.54 -40.68 0.64
CA GLU A 66 -30.35 -39.20 0.67
C GLU A 66 -30.41 -38.39 2.00
N PRO A 67 -29.56 -37.34 2.19
CA PRO A 67 -29.40 -36.24 1.23
C PRO A 67 -27.96 -35.90 0.83
N GLN A 68 -27.82 -35.54 -0.44
CA GLN A 68 -26.61 -35.09 -1.09
C GLN A 68 -26.17 -33.73 -0.53
N ALA A 69 -25.08 -33.72 0.24
CA ALA A 69 -24.27 -32.54 0.48
C ALA A 69 -22.91 -32.78 -0.20
N SER A 70 -22.79 -32.32 -1.44
CA SER A 70 -21.51 -32.24 -2.14
C SER A 70 -20.53 -31.46 -1.23
N PRO A 71 -19.30 -31.94 -0.98
CA PRO A 71 -18.29 -31.12 -0.34
C PRO A 71 -17.89 -30.08 -1.38
N VAL A 72 -18.57 -28.93 -1.36
CA VAL A 72 -18.05 -27.71 -1.98
C VAL A 72 -16.71 -27.50 -1.29
N LYS A 73 -15.62 -27.86 -1.99
CA LYS A 73 -14.28 -27.39 -1.66
C LYS A 73 -14.35 -25.87 -1.75
N ARG A 74 -14.80 -25.22 -0.67
CA ARG A 74 -14.51 -23.83 -0.40
C ARG A 74 -13.00 -23.80 -0.32
N ALA A 75 -12.36 -23.58 -1.46
CA ALA A 75 -11.05 -22.98 -1.49
C ALA A 75 -11.23 -21.70 -0.68
N THR A 76 -10.88 -21.76 0.60
CA THR A 76 -10.62 -20.59 1.41
C THR A 76 -9.47 -19.91 0.70
N GLN A 77 -9.78 -19.07 -0.30
CA GLN A 77 -8.87 -18.04 -0.76
C GLN A 77 -8.50 -17.29 0.51
N LYS A 78 -7.35 -17.62 1.08
CA LYS A 78 -6.72 -16.80 2.11
C LYS A 78 -6.61 -15.45 1.45
N ARG A 79 -7.47 -14.51 1.85
CA ARG A 79 -7.43 -13.15 1.31
C ARG A 79 -6.02 -12.65 1.57
N ALA A 80 -5.29 -12.34 0.49
CA ALA A 80 -3.97 -11.77 0.58
C ALA A 80 -4.06 -10.52 1.49
N ARG A 81 -3.17 -10.42 2.47
CA ARG A 81 -3.12 -9.26 3.36
C ARG A 81 -2.53 -8.10 2.57
N THR A 82 -3.16 -6.93 2.70
CA THR A 82 -2.79 -5.74 1.93
C THR A 82 -2.45 -4.56 2.82
N THR A 83 -2.82 -4.59 4.11
CA THR A 83 -2.52 -3.49 5.02
C THR A 83 -1.31 -3.76 5.89
N VAL A 84 -0.37 -2.84 5.85
CA VAL A 84 0.83 -2.82 6.69
C VAL A 84 0.75 -1.69 7.72
N MET A 85 1.45 -1.89 8.83
CA MET A 85 1.74 -0.90 9.85
C MET A 85 3.24 -0.63 9.81
N LEU A 86 3.62 0.62 9.53
CA LEU A 86 4.99 1.06 9.62
C LEU A 86 5.20 1.60 11.03
N ARG A 87 6.27 1.16 11.70
CA ARG A 87 6.66 1.59 13.04
C ARG A 87 7.99 2.33 13.01
N ASN A 88 8.28 3.04 14.09
CA ASN A 88 9.48 3.87 14.27
C ASN A 88 9.62 5.02 13.27
N ILE A 89 8.50 5.60 12.82
CA ILE A 89 8.51 6.82 12.01
C ILE A 89 9.03 7.99 12.88
N PRO A 90 9.87 8.91 12.35
CA PRO A 90 10.29 10.09 13.10
C PRO A 90 9.07 10.97 13.43
N ASN A 91 8.93 11.40 14.68
CA ASN A 91 7.71 12.06 15.18
C ASN A 91 7.38 13.41 14.50
N ASN A 92 8.37 14.01 13.84
CA ASN A 92 8.23 15.28 13.13
C ASN A 92 7.75 15.09 11.68
N TYR A 93 7.58 13.85 11.22
CA TYR A 93 6.94 13.60 9.92
C TYR A 93 5.49 14.10 9.95
N THR A 94 5.17 14.95 8.98
CA THR A 94 3.78 15.27 8.65
C THR A 94 3.21 14.20 7.72
N ARG A 95 1.89 14.13 7.61
CA ARG A 95 1.25 13.24 6.64
C ARG A 95 1.69 13.55 5.21
N GLN A 96 1.90 14.83 4.88
CA GLN A 96 2.36 15.23 3.56
C GLN A 96 3.75 14.68 3.24
N MET A 97 4.70 14.86 4.16
CA MET A 97 6.06 14.30 4.02
C MET A 97 6.06 12.77 3.94
N PHE A 98 5.12 12.12 4.65
CA PHE A 98 4.98 10.68 4.58
C PHE A 98 4.46 10.22 3.22
N LEU A 99 3.48 10.91 2.63
CA LEU A 99 2.99 10.61 1.27
C LEU A 99 4.08 10.83 0.22
N GLU A 100 4.81 11.94 0.30
CA GLU A 100 5.96 12.22 -0.58
C GLU A 100 7.01 11.11 -0.49
N LEU A 101 7.32 10.63 0.72
CA LEU A 101 8.22 9.49 0.91
C LEU A 101 7.71 8.22 0.21
N LEU A 102 6.41 7.91 0.31
CA LEU A 102 5.83 6.74 -0.38
C LEU A 102 5.95 6.89 -1.90
N ASP A 103 5.62 8.06 -2.42
CA ASP A 103 5.64 8.34 -3.86
C ASP A 103 7.07 8.36 -4.42
N ASP A 104 8.04 8.90 -3.66
CA ASP A 104 9.47 8.90 -4.00
C ASP A 104 10.06 7.48 -4.05
N GLN A 105 9.53 6.55 -3.23
CA GLN A 105 9.87 5.11 -3.32
C GLN A 105 9.04 4.38 -4.40
N GLY A 106 8.29 5.10 -5.23
CA GLY A 106 7.56 4.56 -6.36
C GLY A 106 6.27 3.84 -6.00
N PHE A 107 5.58 4.24 -4.93
CA PHE A 107 4.27 3.70 -4.54
C PHE A 107 3.10 4.60 -4.93
N TRP A 108 3.32 5.66 -5.73
CA TRP A 108 2.23 6.46 -6.27
C TRP A 108 1.25 5.55 -7.04
N GLY A 109 -0.02 5.58 -6.66
CA GLY A 109 -1.06 4.72 -7.23
C GLY A 109 -1.07 3.27 -6.73
N SER A 110 -0.15 2.87 -5.85
CA SER A 110 -0.05 1.52 -5.28
C SER A 110 -0.70 1.38 -3.89
N TYR A 111 -1.31 2.43 -3.37
CA TYR A 111 -2.05 2.42 -2.10
C TYR A 111 -3.42 3.08 -2.26
N ASP A 112 -4.39 2.65 -1.45
CA ASP A 112 -5.77 3.15 -1.45
C ASP A 112 -6.22 3.71 -0.08
N PHE A 113 -5.38 3.56 0.96
CA PHE A 113 -5.61 4.12 2.29
C PHE A 113 -4.29 4.45 2.97
N VAL A 114 -4.20 5.64 3.58
CA VAL A 114 -3.07 6.07 4.40
C VAL A 114 -3.57 6.76 5.66
N TYR A 115 -3.00 6.42 6.80
CA TYR A 115 -3.24 7.12 8.06
C TYR A 115 -1.97 7.23 8.91
N LEU A 116 -1.58 8.46 9.21
CA LEU A 116 -0.53 8.81 10.15
C LEU A 116 -1.17 9.49 11.38
N PRO A 117 -1.47 8.75 12.46
CA PRO A 117 -2.00 9.33 13.67
C PRO A 117 -1.05 10.36 14.30
N CYS A 118 -1.62 11.47 14.77
CA CYS A 118 -0.89 12.51 15.47
C CYS A 118 -1.49 12.84 16.83
N ASP A 119 -0.62 13.25 17.75
CA ASP A 119 -0.99 13.99 18.95
C ASP A 119 -1.30 15.44 18.56
N PHE A 120 -2.54 15.87 18.76
CA PHE A 120 -3.00 17.20 18.36
C PHE A 120 -2.48 18.32 19.26
N GLN A 121 -2.06 18.00 20.49
CA GLN A 121 -1.50 18.99 21.41
C GLN A 121 -0.03 19.25 21.10
N ARG A 122 0.71 18.17 20.79
CA ARG A 122 2.16 18.22 20.55
C ARG A 122 2.53 18.43 19.07
N ASP A 123 1.54 18.49 18.18
CA ASP A 123 1.68 18.53 16.72
C ASP A 123 2.74 17.56 16.18
N SER A 124 2.71 16.32 16.68
CA SER A 124 3.68 15.27 16.33
C SER A 124 2.97 13.95 16.07
N ASN A 125 3.50 13.14 15.17
CA ASN A 125 2.95 11.81 14.92
C ASN A 125 3.28 10.84 16.06
N LEU A 126 2.51 9.74 16.17
CA LEU A 126 2.68 8.73 17.22
C LEU A 126 3.78 7.68 16.91
N GLY A 127 4.58 7.90 15.87
CA GLY A 127 5.67 7.01 15.48
C GLY A 127 5.26 5.80 14.65
N TYR A 128 4.01 5.75 14.19
CA TYR A 128 3.53 4.68 13.32
C TYR A 128 2.49 5.18 12.31
N ALA A 129 2.34 4.45 11.20
CA ALA A 129 1.35 4.71 10.17
C ALA A 129 0.71 3.41 9.68
N PHE A 130 -0.49 3.51 9.12
CA PHE A 130 -1.16 2.42 8.41
C PHE A 130 -1.25 2.74 6.93
N VAL A 131 -0.92 1.76 6.09
CA VAL A 131 -1.00 1.88 4.62
C VAL A 131 -1.68 0.63 4.09
N ASN A 132 -2.78 0.79 3.34
CA ASN A 132 -3.36 -0.31 2.56
C ASN A 132 -2.86 -0.23 1.13
N LEU A 133 -2.23 -1.31 0.68
CA LEU A 133 -1.56 -1.43 -0.60
C LEU A 133 -2.42 -2.21 -1.59
N GLN A 134 -2.11 -2.08 -2.88
CA GLN A 134 -2.53 -3.05 -3.88
C GLN A 134 -1.77 -4.36 -3.66
N VAL A 135 -2.41 -5.50 -3.98
CA VAL A 135 -1.90 -6.84 -3.68
C VAL A 135 -0.51 -7.09 -4.27
N ASP A 136 -0.26 -6.57 -5.48
CA ASP A 136 1.00 -6.70 -6.23
C ASP A 136 2.16 -5.85 -5.65
N SER A 137 1.83 -4.87 -4.80
CA SER A 137 2.78 -3.89 -4.29
C SER A 137 3.28 -4.23 -2.89
N VAL A 138 2.68 -5.24 -2.23
CA VAL A 138 2.95 -5.57 -0.82
C VAL A 138 4.38 -6.05 -0.59
N ASP A 139 4.85 -7.01 -1.39
CA ASP A 139 6.19 -7.59 -1.21
C ASP A 139 7.27 -6.53 -1.43
N ARG A 140 7.17 -5.77 -2.53
CA ARG A 140 8.06 -4.65 -2.84
C ARG A 140 8.05 -3.57 -1.74
N PHE A 141 6.89 -3.32 -1.13
CA PHE A 141 6.79 -2.39 -0.01
C PHE A 141 7.58 -2.88 1.20
N TRP A 142 7.46 -4.17 1.51
CA TRP A 142 8.19 -4.78 2.62
C TRP A 142 9.70 -4.68 2.41
N ASP A 143 10.19 -5.06 1.22
CA ASP A 143 11.61 -5.04 0.87
C ASP A 143 12.24 -3.64 0.97
N ILE A 144 11.46 -2.59 0.70
CA ILE A 144 11.95 -1.21 0.73
C ILE A 144 11.86 -0.60 2.13
N PHE A 145 10.76 -0.82 2.84
CA PHE A 145 10.46 -0.09 4.08
C PHE A 145 10.89 -0.82 5.35
N ASP A 146 11.05 -2.15 5.32
CA ASP A 146 11.57 -2.87 6.50
C ASP A 146 13.08 -2.64 6.62
N GLY A 147 13.51 -2.08 7.75
CA GLY A 147 14.88 -1.59 7.90
C GLY A 147 15.16 -0.21 7.30
N PHE A 148 14.14 0.52 6.82
CA PHE A 148 14.33 1.83 6.21
C PHE A 148 14.80 2.89 7.21
N SER A 149 15.89 3.59 6.88
CA SER A 149 16.48 4.66 7.71
C SER A 149 16.81 5.94 6.93
N ARG A 150 16.51 5.97 5.63
CA ARG A 150 16.81 7.10 4.72
C ARG A 150 15.72 8.18 4.79
N TRP A 151 15.41 8.63 5.99
CA TRP A 151 14.39 9.65 6.23
C TRP A 151 14.77 10.99 5.61
N SER A 152 13.78 11.74 5.14
CA SER A 152 13.91 13.13 4.67
C SER A 152 14.30 14.10 5.79
N LEU A 153 14.12 13.70 7.05
CA LEU A 153 14.55 14.45 8.23
C LEU A 153 15.67 13.70 8.95
N PRO A 154 16.65 14.39 9.55
CA PRO A 154 17.68 13.75 10.37
C PRO A 154 17.05 12.89 11.48
N SER A 155 17.25 11.58 11.42
CA SER A 155 16.76 10.65 12.43
C SER A 155 17.59 9.36 12.43
N ALA A 156 17.92 8.87 13.61
CA ALA A 156 18.58 7.56 13.79
C ALA A 156 17.57 6.40 13.85
N LYS A 157 16.27 6.66 13.71
CA LYS A 157 15.25 5.61 13.76
C LYS A 157 15.36 4.69 12.56
N VAL A 158 14.99 3.43 12.75
CA VAL A 158 14.92 2.42 11.70
C VAL A 158 13.49 1.90 11.64
N CYS A 159 12.89 2.00 10.46
CA CYS A 159 11.53 1.57 10.19
C CYS A 159 11.39 0.05 10.37
N GLU A 160 10.27 -0.36 10.94
CA GLU A 160 9.87 -1.77 11.04
C GLU A 160 8.49 -1.91 10.41
N VAL A 161 8.34 -2.87 9.50
CA VAL A 161 7.07 -3.15 8.82
C VAL A 161 6.43 -4.38 9.46
N THR A 162 5.16 -4.26 9.84
CA THR A 162 4.35 -5.42 10.25
C THR A 162 2.98 -5.42 9.60
N TRP A 163 2.31 -6.56 9.61
CA TRP A 163 0.89 -6.61 9.23
C TRP A 163 0.05 -5.72 10.17
N SER A 164 -0.89 -4.96 9.60
CA SER A 164 -1.89 -4.25 10.40
C SER A 164 -2.79 -5.25 11.14
N GLY A 165 -2.93 -5.09 12.44
CA GLY A 165 -3.79 -5.90 13.29
C GLY A 165 -4.58 -5.02 14.26
N PRO A 166 -5.88 -5.29 14.51
CA PRO A 166 -6.68 -6.41 14.01
C PRO A 166 -7.32 -6.19 12.62
N HIS A 167 -7.15 -5.02 12.00
CA HIS A 167 -7.85 -4.65 10.76
C HIS A 167 -7.00 -4.90 9.52
N GLN A 168 -7.61 -5.44 8.46
CA GLN A 168 -6.97 -5.71 7.17
C GLN A 168 -7.87 -5.30 6.01
N GLY A 169 -7.27 -4.69 4.99
CA GLY A 169 -7.94 -4.16 3.81
C GLY A 169 -8.54 -2.76 4.00
N LEU A 170 -8.81 -2.10 2.88
CA LEU A 170 -9.44 -0.77 2.80
C LEU A 170 -10.75 -0.70 3.60
N ASN A 171 -11.68 -1.62 3.34
CA ASN A 171 -13.02 -1.59 3.96
C ASN A 171 -12.96 -1.64 5.49
N ALA A 172 -12.06 -2.44 6.06
CA ALA A 172 -11.91 -2.53 7.51
C ALA A 172 -11.40 -1.21 8.12
N HIS A 173 -10.50 -0.52 7.43
CA HIS A 173 -9.98 0.77 7.88
C HIS A 173 -10.99 1.89 7.68
N VAL A 174 -11.72 1.91 6.57
CA VAL A 174 -12.85 2.82 6.35
C VAL A 174 -13.86 2.68 7.47
N GLU A 175 -14.31 1.46 7.78
CA GLU A 175 -15.31 1.25 8.83
C GLU A 175 -14.79 1.64 10.22
N ARG A 176 -13.51 1.37 10.51
CA ARG A 176 -12.86 1.78 11.75
C ARG A 176 -12.88 3.29 11.93
N TYR A 177 -12.55 4.05 10.89
CA TYR A 177 -12.32 5.49 11.03
C TYR A 177 -13.53 6.35 10.68
N ARG A 178 -14.43 5.93 9.79
CA ARG A 178 -15.58 6.75 9.38
C ARG A 178 -16.44 7.23 10.54
N ASN A 179 -16.53 6.42 11.61
CA ASN A 179 -17.31 6.72 12.81
C ASN A 179 -16.43 7.19 13.99
N SER A 180 -15.13 7.39 13.78
CA SER A 180 -14.16 7.78 14.81
C SER A 180 -14.18 9.30 15.07
N PRO A 181 -13.92 9.76 16.30
CA PRO A 181 -13.80 11.19 16.63
C PRO A 181 -12.76 11.94 15.77
N VAL A 182 -11.74 11.25 15.24
CA VAL A 182 -10.75 11.87 14.33
C VAL A 182 -11.39 12.44 13.07
N MET A 183 -12.52 11.88 12.62
CA MET A 183 -13.24 12.37 11.45
C MET A 183 -14.17 13.56 11.75
N HIS A 184 -14.27 14.00 13.01
CA HIS A 184 -15.10 15.14 13.39
C HIS A 184 -14.67 16.43 12.68
N ARG A 185 -15.63 17.33 12.42
CA ARG A 185 -15.41 18.59 11.71
C ARG A 185 -14.41 19.54 12.38
N SER A 186 -14.25 19.43 13.71
CA SER A 186 -13.29 20.24 14.47
C SER A 186 -11.84 19.77 14.30
N VAL A 187 -11.61 18.55 13.79
CA VAL A 187 -10.27 18.04 13.55
C VAL A 187 -9.78 18.56 12.20
N PRO A 188 -8.60 19.22 12.15
CA PRO A 188 -8.00 19.65 10.90
C PRO A 188 -7.79 18.49 9.91
N GLN A 189 -7.96 18.78 8.61
CA GLN A 189 -7.83 17.75 7.58
C GLN A 189 -6.47 17.07 7.61
N LYS A 190 -5.37 17.77 7.98
CA LYS A 190 -3.99 17.22 8.05
C LYS A 190 -3.82 15.99 8.95
N TYR A 191 -4.71 15.81 9.93
CA TYR A 191 -4.65 14.70 10.88
C TYR A 191 -5.59 13.54 10.56
N LYS A 192 -6.40 13.66 9.52
CA LYS A 192 -7.39 12.65 9.16
C LYS A 192 -6.78 11.54 8.30
N PRO A 193 -7.30 10.30 8.38
CA PRO A 193 -7.00 9.28 7.39
C PRO A 193 -7.43 9.72 6.00
N MET A 194 -6.72 9.23 4.99
CA MET A 194 -6.96 9.49 3.58
C MET A 194 -7.26 8.20 2.85
N VAL A 195 -8.12 8.30 1.83
CA VAL A 195 -8.41 7.25 0.87
C VAL A 195 -8.04 7.75 -0.52
N PHE A 196 -7.65 6.83 -1.40
CA PHE A 196 -7.12 7.15 -2.72
C PHE A 196 -7.76 6.25 -3.77
N ALA A 197 -7.91 6.78 -4.99
CA ALA A 197 -8.29 6.02 -6.16
C ALA A 197 -7.30 6.38 -7.28
N GLN A 198 -6.62 5.37 -7.83
CA GLN A 198 -5.65 5.54 -8.92
C GLN A 198 -4.54 6.57 -8.61
N GLY A 199 -4.14 6.71 -7.34
CA GLY A 199 -3.11 7.64 -6.89
C GLY A 199 -3.64 9.02 -6.47
N ASP A 200 -4.89 9.34 -6.77
CA ASP A 200 -5.49 10.61 -6.42
C ASP A 200 -6.28 10.52 -5.10
N PRO A 201 -6.18 11.53 -4.20
CA PRO A 201 -6.99 11.59 -2.99
C PRO A 201 -8.48 11.70 -3.32
N VAL A 202 -9.31 10.86 -2.68
CA VAL A 202 -10.77 10.92 -2.81
C VAL A 202 -11.44 11.25 -1.46
N PRO A 203 -12.68 11.77 -1.45
CA PRO A 203 -13.39 12.03 -0.21
C PRO A 203 -13.53 10.77 0.64
N PHE A 204 -13.24 10.89 1.94
CA PHE A 204 -13.43 9.78 2.87
C PHE A 204 -14.92 9.43 2.98
N PRO A 205 -15.30 8.13 2.95
CA PRO A 205 -16.70 7.74 3.03
C PRO A 205 -17.42 8.35 4.24
N PRO A 206 -18.63 8.89 4.07
CA PRO A 206 -19.30 9.66 5.12
C PRO A 206 -19.58 8.81 6.37
N PRO A 207 -19.66 9.43 7.55
CA PRO A 207 -19.98 8.72 8.78
C PRO A 207 -21.40 8.12 8.70
N THR A 208 -21.59 6.95 9.30
CA THR A 208 -22.93 6.34 9.43
C THR A 208 -23.70 6.83 10.66
N ARG A 209 -23.02 7.56 11.54
CA ARG A 209 -23.54 8.03 12.84
C ARG A 209 -23.02 9.42 13.14
N ARG A 210 -23.69 10.16 14.03
CA ARG A 210 -23.19 11.48 14.46
C ARG A 210 -21.88 11.32 15.23
N LEU A 211 -20.84 12.01 14.76
CA LEU A 211 -19.52 11.99 15.38
C LEU A 211 -19.50 12.90 16.61
N LYS A 212 -18.93 12.40 17.70
CA LYS A 212 -18.59 13.23 18.87
C LYS A 212 -17.25 13.92 18.61
N ALA A 213 -17.09 15.14 19.12
CA ALA A 213 -15.80 15.81 19.10
C ALA A 213 -14.76 14.98 19.87
N PRO A 214 -13.49 14.96 19.44
CA PRO A 214 -12.44 14.30 20.19
C PRO A 214 -12.31 14.97 21.55
N THR A 215 -12.31 14.16 22.60
CA THR A 215 -12.04 14.64 23.96
C THR A 215 -10.55 14.92 24.07
N THR A 216 -10.18 16.16 24.34
CA THR A 216 -8.82 16.53 24.72
C THR A 216 -8.48 15.81 26.02
N ARG A 217 -7.51 14.89 25.99
CA ARG A 217 -6.96 14.24 27.18
C ARG A 217 -5.60 14.83 27.50
#